data_AF-A0A1H8YET4-F1
#
_entry.id   AF-A0A1H8YET4-F1
#
_cell.length_a   1.000
_cell.length_b   1.000
_cell.length_c   1.000
_cell.angle_alpha   90.00
_cell.angle_beta   90.00
_cell.angle_gamma   90.00
#
_symmetry.space_group_name_H-M   'P 1'
#
loop_
_entity.id
_entity.type
_entity.pdbx_description
1 polymer ?
#
loop_
_entity_poly.entity_id
_entity_poly.type
_entity_poly.pdbx_seq_one_letter_code
_entity_poly.pdbx_strand_id
1 'polypeptide(L)'
;MTVETGQELGQQVRLLEAACQHLLLRPDDVVLRERLMRMIATSRLATMPDANAFVRGLVAEARAHADSLAFRLEATGHDCLHISARTALLCQTLAHLKLQLPAVAGPARAR
;
A
#
# COMPACT_ATOMS: atom_id res chain seq x y z
N MET A 1 14.56 -17.96 0.31
CA MET A 1 14.36 -16.70 -0.45
C MET A 1 12.91 -16.20 -0.43
N THR A 2 11.89 -17.04 -0.23
CA THR A 2 10.46 -16.63 -0.34
C THR A 2 9.89 -15.98 0.93
N VAL A 3 10.41 -16.33 2.11
CA VAL A 3 10.00 -15.77 3.40
C VAL A 3 10.41 -14.29 3.54
N GLU A 4 11.59 -13.93 3.04
CA GLU A 4 12.11 -12.56 3.10
C GLU A 4 11.25 -11.60 2.26
N THR A 5 10.84 -12.04 1.06
CA THR A 5 9.96 -11.24 0.18
C THR A 5 8.58 -11.01 0.80
N GLY A 6 8.03 -11.98 1.53
CA GLY A 6 6.75 -11.84 2.23
C GLY A 6 6.82 -10.93 3.46
N GLN A 7 7.92 -10.98 4.21
CA GLN A 7 8.15 -10.08 5.33
C GLN A 7 8.37 -8.63 4.87
N GLU A 8 9.15 -8.43 3.81
CA GLU A 8 9.39 -7.11 3.21
C GLU A 8 8.09 -6.51 2.67
N LEU A 9 7.30 -7.28 1.92
CA LEU A 9 5.99 -6.85 1.44
C LEU A 9 5.06 -6.49 2.60
N GLY A 10 5.02 -7.31 3.65
CA GLY A 10 4.22 -7.01 4.85
C GLY A 10 4.64 -5.74 5.56
N GLN A 11 5.94 -5.43 5.61
CA GLN A 11 6.44 -4.18 6.16
C GLN A 11 6.05 -2.98 5.28
N GLN A 12 6.23 -3.07 3.96
CA GLN A 12 5.84 -2.03 3.01
C GLN A 12 4.34 -1.72 3.11
N VAL A 13 3.50 -2.76 3.16
CA VAL A 13 2.05 -2.62 3.28
C VAL A 13 1.67 -1.88 4.57
N ARG A 14 2.25 -2.25 5.72
CA ARG A 14 1.99 -1.58 7.01
C ARG A 14 2.40 -0.11 6.99
N LEU A 15 3.56 0.21 6.43
CA LEU A 15 4.06 1.58 6.36
C LEU A 15 3.16 2.44 5.47
N LEU A 16 2.81 1.96 4.27
CA LEU A 16 1.94 2.67 3.35
C LEU A 16 0.54 2.86 3.92
N GLU A 17 -0.04 1.82 4.55
CA GLU A 17 -1.36 1.91 5.17
C GLU A 17 -1.38 2.99 6.27
N ALA A 18 -0.38 3.00 7.15
CA ALA A 18 -0.28 3.99 8.21
C ALA A 18 -0.15 5.42 7.65
N ALA A 19 0.61 5.62 6.58
CA ALA A 19 0.70 6.93 5.93
C ALA A 19 -0.62 7.35 5.25
N CYS A 20 -1.34 6.40 4.64
CA CYS A 20 -2.68 6.66 4.10
C CYS A 20 -3.64 7.07 5.21
N GLN A 21 -3.65 6.36 6.35
CA GLN A 21 -4.48 6.71 7.51
C GLN A 21 -4.17 8.11 8.04
N HIS A 22 -2.89 8.47 8.18
CA HIS A 22 -2.51 9.81 8.61
C HIS A 22 -2.97 10.89 7.63
N LEU A 23 -2.87 10.65 6.33
CA LEU A 23 -3.32 11.60 5.33
C LEU A 23 -4.85 11.73 5.29
N LEU A 24 -5.59 10.63 5.49
CA LEU A 24 -7.06 10.68 5.57
C LEU A 24 -7.59 11.53 6.73
N LEU A 25 -6.84 11.63 7.83
CA LEU A 25 -7.19 12.49 8.96
C LEU A 25 -6.91 13.98 8.67
N ARG A 26 -5.98 14.27 7.75
CA ARG A 26 -5.49 15.63 7.44
C ARG A 26 -5.14 15.74 5.94
N PRO A 27 -6.14 15.70 5.04
CA PRO A 27 -5.90 15.59 3.59
C PRO A 27 -5.27 16.85 2.98
N ASP A 28 -5.39 17.98 3.68
CA ASP A 28 -4.83 19.28 3.37
C ASP A 28 -3.39 19.46 3.86
N ASP A 29 -2.85 18.54 4.66
CA ASP A 29 -1.47 18.60 5.15
C ASP A 29 -0.48 18.31 4.00
N VAL A 30 0.26 19.33 3.58
CA VAL A 30 1.22 19.26 2.47
C VAL A 30 2.38 18.32 2.81
N VAL A 31 2.84 18.31 4.06
CA VAL A 31 3.98 17.49 4.48
C VAL A 31 3.61 16.01 4.45
N LEU A 32 2.40 15.66 4.88
CA LEU A 32 1.91 14.28 4.79
C LEU A 32 1.74 13.83 3.33
N ARG A 33 1.26 14.72 2.46
CA ARG A 33 1.14 14.45 1.01
C ARG A 33 2.49 14.16 0.37
N GLU A 34 3.46 15.03 0.57
CA GLU A 34 4.83 14.85 0.05
C GLU A 34 5.51 13.59 0.63
N ARG A 35 5.27 13.29 1.91
CA ARG A 35 5.79 12.07 2.54
C ARG A 35 5.17 10.84 1.90
N LEU A 36 3.85 10.81 1.72
CA LEU A 36 3.15 9.68 1.09
C LEU A 36 3.60 9.49 -0.36
N MET A 37 3.71 10.58 -1.13
CA MET A 37 4.22 10.54 -2.51
C MET A 37 5.61 9.91 -2.58
N ARG A 38 6.55 10.34 -1.73
CA ARG A 38 7.90 9.75 -1.66
C ARG A 38 7.88 8.28 -1.26
N MET A 39 7.02 7.91 -0.31
CA MET A 39 6.86 6.51 0.09
C MET A 39 6.30 5.64 -1.02
N ILE A 40 5.36 6.15 -1.81
CA ILE A 40 4.85 5.43 -2.98
C ILE A 40 5.96 5.26 -4.01
N ALA A 41 6.72 6.31 -4.31
CA ALA A 41 7.81 6.27 -5.30
C ALA A 41 8.93 5.29 -4.93
N THR A 42 9.19 5.07 -3.63
CA THR A 42 10.21 4.11 -3.16
C THR A 42 9.64 2.74 -2.82
N SER A 43 8.31 2.57 -2.81
CA SER A 43 7.69 1.29 -2.53
C SER A 43 7.79 0.36 -3.72
N ARG A 44 8.16 -0.89 -3.47
CA ARG A 44 8.29 -1.90 -4.53
C ARG A 44 7.00 -2.68 -4.77
N LEU A 45 6.14 -2.80 -3.73
CA LEU A 45 4.93 -3.66 -3.71
C LEU A 45 5.12 -4.91 -4.58
N ALA A 46 6.14 -5.70 -4.24
CA ALA A 46 6.60 -6.80 -5.09
C ALA A 46 5.61 -7.96 -5.09
N THR A 47 5.34 -8.51 -6.27
CA THR A 47 4.56 -9.74 -6.40
C THR A 47 5.34 -10.92 -5.82
N MET A 48 4.71 -11.70 -4.94
CA MET A 48 5.26 -12.96 -4.46
C MET A 48 4.92 -14.08 -5.46
N PRO A 49 5.92 -14.78 -6.06
CA PRO A 49 5.66 -15.82 -7.06
C PRO A 49 4.78 -16.96 -6.54
N ASP A 50 4.97 -17.34 -5.27
CA ASP A 50 4.25 -18.45 -4.63
C ASP A 50 2.91 -18.03 -3.99
N ALA A 51 2.57 -16.74 -4.02
CA ALA A 51 1.28 -16.29 -3.50
C ALA A 51 0.14 -16.80 -4.36
N ASN A 52 -1.01 -17.08 -3.75
CA ASN A 52 -2.22 -17.43 -4.49
C ASN A 52 -2.68 -16.26 -5.41
N ALA A 53 -3.53 -16.59 -6.40
CA ALA A 53 -3.98 -15.61 -7.39
C ALA A 53 -4.68 -14.39 -6.76
N PHE A 54 -5.38 -14.59 -5.64
CA PHE A 54 -6.06 -13.52 -4.92
C PHE A 54 -5.08 -12.50 -4.33
N VAL A 55 -4.03 -12.95 -3.63
CA VAL A 55 -3.00 -12.06 -3.07
C VAL A 55 -2.21 -11.35 -4.17
N ARG A 56 -1.91 -12.03 -5.28
CA ARG A 56 -1.28 -11.37 -6.44
C ARG A 56 -2.18 -10.27 -7.03
N GLY A 57 -3.50 -10.52 -7.08
CA GLY A 57 -4.50 -9.53 -7.48
C GLY A 57 -4.49 -8.30 -6.55
N LEU A 58 -4.52 -8.52 -5.24
CA LEU A 58 -4.47 -7.43 -4.25
C LEU A 58 -3.17 -6.60 -4.34
N VAL A 59 -2.02 -7.23 -4.60
CA VAL A 59 -0.75 -6.50 -4.81
C VAL A 59 -0.83 -5.64 -6.08
N ALA A 60 -1.38 -6.17 -7.17
CA ALA A 60 -1.55 -5.43 -8.41
C ALA A 60 -2.52 -4.25 -8.25
N GLU A 61 -3.64 -4.44 -7.56
CA GLU A 61 -4.60 -3.38 -7.23
C GLU A 61 -3.98 -2.31 -6.34
N ALA A 62 -3.26 -2.71 -5.29
CA ALA A 62 -2.57 -1.77 -4.39
C ALA A 62 -1.58 -0.90 -5.17
N ARG A 63 -0.86 -1.50 -6.12
CA ARG A 63 0.06 -0.76 -6.99
C ARG A 63 -0.66 0.21 -7.92
N ALA A 64 -1.73 -0.22 -8.57
CA ALA A 64 -2.54 0.66 -9.43
C ALA A 64 -3.15 1.85 -8.65
N HIS A 65 -3.60 1.63 -7.42
CA HIS A 65 -4.09 2.70 -6.54
C HIS A 65 -2.97 3.63 -6.08
N ALA A 66 -1.78 3.09 -5.77
CA ALA A 66 -0.62 3.89 -5.41
C ALA A 66 -0.16 4.79 -6.57
N ASP A 67 -0.07 4.24 -7.78
CA ASP A 67 0.30 5.00 -8.98
C ASP A 67 -0.74 6.10 -9.28
N SER A 68 -2.03 5.76 -9.18
CA SER A 68 -3.11 6.73 -9.35
C SER A 68 -3.08 7.84 -8.30
N LEU A 69 -2.73 7.52 -7.05
CA LEU A 69 -2.62 8.51 -5.98
C LEU A 69 -1.38 9.40 -6.17
N ALA A 70 -0.22 8.82 -6.52
CA ALA A 70 1.01 9.57 -6.79
C ALA A 70 0.80 10.61 -7.89
N PHE A 71 0.17 10.22 -9.00
CA PHE A 71 -0.19 11.14 -10.08
C PHE A 71 -1.03 12.34 -9.60
N ARG A 72 -1.95 12.11 -8.65
CA ARG A 72 -2.81 13.17 -8.10
C ARG A 72 -2.09 14.04 -7.07
N LEU A 73 -1.10 13.50 -6.36
CA LEU A 73 -0.27 14.26 -5.42
C LEU A 73 0.70 15.21 -6.16
N GLU A 74 1.16 14.82 -7.35
CA GLU A 74 2.04 15.63 -8.21
C GLU A 74 1.33 16.77 -8.95
N ALA A 75 0.02 16.66 -9.19
CA ALA A 75 -0.73 17.63 -9.97
C ALA A 75 -0.89 18.99 -9.23
N THR A 76 -0.72 20.09 -9.97
CA THR A 76 -1.04 21.44 -9.50
C THR A 76 -2.56 21.65 -9.43
N GLY A 77 -3.07 22.19 -8.33
CA GLY A 77 -4.51 22.35 -8.10
C GLY A 77 -5.11 21.14 -7.38
N HIS A 78 -4.87 21.07 -6.08
CA HIS A 78 -5.25 19.93 -5.25
C HIS A 78 -6.76 19.93 -4.93
N ASP A 79 -7.45 18.88 -5.39
CA ASP A 79 -8.78 18.54 -4.89
C ASP A 79 -8.62 17.56 -3.72
N CYS A 80 -8.82 18.07 -2.49
CA CYS A 80 -8.71 17.29 -1.26
C CYS A 80 -9.72 16.13 -1.22
N LEU A 81 -10.89 16.28 -1.85
CA LEU A 81 -11.89 15.21 -1.91
C LEU A 81 -11.37 14.05 -2.77
N HIS A 82 -10.81 14.38 -3.94
CA HIS A 82 -10.25 13.36 -4.83
C HIS A 82 -9.03 12.66 -4.22
N ILE A 83 -8.13 13.42 -3.57
CA ILE A 83 -6.97 12.85 -2.86
C ILE A 83 -7.45 11.93 -1.74
N SER A 84 -8.45 12.35 -0.96
CA SER A 84 -9.01 11.53 0.12
C SER A 84 -9.64 10.24 -0.41
N ALA A 85 -10.42 10.31 -1.49
CA ALA A 85 -11.04 9.13 -2.10
C ALA A 85 -9.99 8.11 -2.60
N ARG A 86 -8.94 8.59 -3.29
CA ARG A 86 -7.84 7.72 -3.77
C ARG A 86 -7.02 7.14 -2.62
N THR A 87 -6.77 7.95 -1.59
CA THR A 87 -6.08 7.50 -0.37
C THR A 87 -6.89 6.44 0.37
N ALA A 88 -8.22 6.58 0.44
CA ALA A 88 -9.10 5.60 1.06
C ALA A 88 -9.11 4.27 0.32
N LEU A 89 -9.19 4.29 -1.03
CA LEU A 89 -9.11 3.09 -1.86
C LEU A 89 -7.78 2.35 -1.64
N LEU A 90 -6.66 3.08 -1.69
CA LEU A 90 -5.35 2.49 -1.41
C LEU A 90 -5.29 1.90 0.00
N CYS A 91 -5.75 2.65 1.01
CA CYS A 91 -5.77 2.20 2.40
C CYS A 91 -6.57 0.91 2.58
N GLN A 92 -7.73 0.81 1.94
CA GLN A 92 -8.59 -0.37 2.00
C GLN A 92 -7.91 -1.60 1.37
N THR A 93 -7.35 -1.45 0.17
CA THR A 93 -6.64 -2.56 -0.49
C THR A 93 -5.43 -3.01 0.31
N LEU A 94 -4.68 -2.08 0.90
CA LEU A 94 -3.56 -2.40 1.80
C LEU A 94 -4.01 -3.13 3.07
N ALA A 95 -5.14 -2.73 3.66
CA ALA A 95 -5.72 -3.42 4.81
C ALA A 95 -6.13 -4.86 4.47
N HIS A 96 -6.77 -5.07 3.30
CA HIS A 96 -7.07 -6.41 2.81
C HIS A 96 -5.80 -7.24 2.59
N LEU A 97 -4.79 -6.66 1.93
CA LEU A 97 -3.53 -7.36 1.69
C LEU A 97 -2.84 -7.75 3.00
N LYS A 98 -2.80 -6.84 3.99
CA LYS A 98 -2.24 -7.10 5.33
C LYS A 98 -2.91 -8.30 6.02
N LEU A 99 -4.22 -8.48 5.87
CA LEU A 99 -4.95 -9.61 6.46
C LEU A 99 -4.63 -10.94 5.77
N GLN A 100 -4.31 -10.92 4.47
CA GLN A 100 -4.06 -12.12 3.68
C GLN A 100 -2.60 -12.59 3.75
N LEU A 101 -1.64 -11.68 3.98
CA LEU A 101 -0.22 -12.01 4.00
C LEU A 101 0.17 -13.09 5.03
N PRO A 102 -0.33 -13.10 6.28
CA PRO A 102 -0.05 -14.17 7.24
C PRO A 102 -0.54 -15.56 6.78
N ALA A 103 -1.66 -15.62 6.05
CA ALA A 103 -2.21 -16.87 5.53
C ALA A 103 -1.36 -17.47 4.39
N VAL A 104 -0.62 -16.62 3.67
CA VAL A 104 0.26 -17.04 2.56
C VAL A 104 1.68 -17.36 3.04
N ALA A 105 2.15 -16.75 4.13
CA ALA A 105 3.47 -17.03 4.70
C ALA A 105 3.60 -18.43 5.33
N GLY A 106 2.48 -19.15 5.50
CA GLY A 106 2.41 -20.46 6.13
C GLY A 106 2.67 -20.42 7.64
N PRO A 107 2.14 -21.37 8.43
CA PRO A 107 2.62 -21.54 9.79
C PRO A 107 4.11 -21.88 9.70
N ALA A 108 4.95 -21.11 10.39
CA ALA A 108 6.28 -21.59 10.75
C ALA A 108 6.09 -23.00 11.31
N ARG A 109 6.51 -24.02 10.55
CA ARG A 109 6.39 -25.41 10.96
C ARG A 109 7.11 -25.52 12.31
N ALA A 110 6.32 -25.70 13.37
CA ALA A 110 6.82 -26.28 14.60
C ALA A 110 7.45 -27.62 14.22
N ARG A 111 8.78 -27.66 14.20
CA ARG A 111 9.61 -28.86 14.20
C ARG A 111 10.81 -28.57 15.07
#